data_AF-A0A1Y3FWR6-F1
#
_entry.id   AF-A0A1Y3FWR6-F1
#
_cell.length_a   1.000
_cell.length_b   1.000
_cell.length_c   1.000
_cell.angle_alpha   90.00
_cell.angle_beta   90.00
_cell.angle_gamma   90.00
#
_symmetry.space_group_name_H-M   'P 1'
#
loop_
_entity.id
_entity.type
_entity.pdbx_description
1 polymer ?
#
loop_
_entity_poly.entity_id
_entity_poly.type
_entity_poly.pdbx_seq_one_letter_code
_entity_poly.pdbx_strand_id
1 'polypeptide(L)' 'GKCYGFFPALALGGSPSVKHTQIVDARVHFTLLAQMGAVRILRLNEHDNIEFVRNVGEKTS' A
#
# COMPACT_ATOMS: atom_id res chain seq x y z
N GLY A 1 -2.35 -4.19 16.77
CA GLY A 1 -2.78 -2.77 16.80
C GLY A 1 -3.93 -2.58 15.82
N LYS A 2 -4.68 -1.48 15.90
CA LYS A 2 -5.79 -1.18 14.97
C LYS A 2 -5.41 -0.04 14.03
N CYS A 3 -5.95 -0.02 12.82
CA CYS A 3 -5.78 1.09 11.87
C CYS A 3 -7.09 1.34 11.10
N TYR A 4 -7.17 2.49 10.41
CA TYR A 4 -8.20 2.71 9.41
C TYR A 4 -7.80 2.03 8.11
N GLY A 5 -8.69 1.23 7.53
CA GLY A 5 -8.47 0.58 6.24
C GLY A 5 -9.75 0.55 5.43
N PHE A 6 -9.63 0.55 4.10
CA PHE A 6 -10.77 0.32 3.23
C PHE A 6 -11.20 -1.14 3.34
N PHE A 7 -12.51 -1.37 3.48
CA PHE A 7 -13.09 -2.70 3.54
C PHE A 7 -14.31 -2.82 2.62
N PRO A 8 -14.24 -3.62 1.53
CA PRO A 8 -13.08 -4.41 1.08
C PRO A 8 -11.85 -3.54 0.76
N ALA A 9 -10.65 -4.14 0.80
CA ALA A 9 -9.43 -3.43 0.42
C ALA A 9 -9.52 -2.95 -1.03
N LEU A 10 -8.98 -1.75 -1.35
CA LEU A 10 -9.07 -1.17 -2.70
C LEU A 10 -8.52 -2.09 -3.78
N ALA A 11 -7.39 -2.74 -3.49
CA ALA A 11 -6.76 -3.67 -4.41
C ALA A 11 -7.60 -4.93 -4.69
N LEU A 12 -8.63 -5.21 -3.87
CA LEU A 12 -9.61 -6.29 -4.06
C LEU A 12 -10.93 -5.79 -4.70
N GLY A 13 -10.93 -4.61 -5.31
CA GLY A 13 -12.13 -3.99 -5.88
C GLY A 13 -12.95 -3.16 -4.90
N GLY A 14 -12.39 -2.83 -3.74
CA GLY A 14 -12.97 -1.85 -2.82
C GLY A 14 -13.07 -0.44 -3.41
N SER A 15 -13.89 0.41 -2.81
CA SER A 15 -14.11 1.78 -3.28
C SER A 15 -13.49 2.82 -2.34
N PRO A 16 -12.78 3.85 -2.85
CA PRO A 16 -12.11 4.87 -2.05
C PRO A 16 -13.11 5.92 -1.53
N SER A 17 -14.00 5.48 -0.63
CA SER A 17 -14.98 6.31 0.04
C SER A 17 -14.79 6.20 1.55
N VAL A 18 -14.93 7.33 2.26
CA VAL A 18 -14.92 7.36 3.73
C VAL A 18 -15.99 6.42 4.32
N LYS A 19 -17.10 6.21 3.59
CA LYS A 19 -18.16 5.25 3.98
C LYS A 19 -17.69 3.80 4.01
N HIS A 20 -16.61 3.48 3.32
CA HIS A 20 -16.01 2.14 3.26
C HIS A 20 -14.72 2.05 4.08
N THR A 21 -14.36 3.10 4.83
CA THR A 21 -13.24 3.06 5.78
C THR A 21 -13.73 2.51 7.10
N GLN A 22 -13.04 1.49 7.62
CA GLN A 22 -13.36 0.86 8.90
C GLN A 22 -12.11 0.75 9.77
N ILE A 23 -12.33 0.65 11.09
CA ILE A 23 -11.25 0.27 12.01
C ILE A 23 -11.04 -1.25 11.86
N VAL A 24 -9.85 -1.64 11.41
CA VAL A 24 -9.47 -3.04 11.16
C VAL A 24 -8.29 -3.45 12.03
N ASP A 25 -8.07 -4.76 12.17
CA ASP A 25 -6.80 -5.25 12.72
C ASP A 25 -5.67 -4.93 11.75
N ALA A 26 -4.68 -4.17 12.23
CA ALA A 26 -3.60 -3.68 11.39
C ALA A 26 -2.72 -4.83 10.88
N ARG A 27 -2.48 -5.88 11.70
CA ARG A 27 -1.62 -6.98 11.30
C ARG A 27 -2.26 -7.77 10.16
N VAL A 28 -3.54 -8.11 10.30
CA VAL A 28 -4.30 -8.82 9.26
C VAL A 28 -4.37 -7.98 7.98
N HIS A 29 -4.73 -6.69 8.10
CA HIS A 29 -4.90 -5.81 6.95
C HIS A 29 -3.60 -5.63 6.16
N PHE A 30 -2.49 -5.30 6.81
CA PHE A 30 -1.20 -5.12 6.13
C PHE A 30 -0.62 -6.44 5.62
N THR A 31 -0.84 -7.56 6.30
CA THR A 31 -0.41 -8.89 5.82
C THR A 31 -1.10 -9.24 4.51
N LEU A 32 -2.39 -8.92 4.36
CA LEU A 32 -3.12 -9.13 3.13
C LEU A 32 -2.60 -8.21 2.02
N LEU A 33 -2.50 -6.91 2.27
CA LEU A 33 -2.01 -5.92 1.29
C LEU A 33 -0.60 -6.24 0.78
N ALA A 34 0.31 -6.65 1.67
CA ALA A 34 1.70 -6.98 1.32
C ALA A 34 1.82 -8.18 0.35
N GLN A 35 0.79 -9.03 0.27
CA GLN A 35 0.76 -10.18 -0.65
C GLN A 35 0.09 -9.87 -1.99
N MET A 36 -0.53 -8.70 -2.15
CA MET A 36 -1.33 -8.39 -3.33
C MET A 36 -0.53 -7.96 -4.55
N GLY A 37 0.74 -7.59 -4.38
CA GLY A 37 1.58 -7.15 -5.49
C GLY A 37 2.98 -6.73 -5.03
N ALA A 38 3.78 -6.31 -5.99
CA ALA A 38 5.14 -5.84 -5.72
C ALA A 38 5.13 -4.54 -4.92
N VAL A 39 5.95 -4.49 -3.86
CA VAL A 39 6.21 -3.25 -3.12
C VAL A 39 7.21 -2.42 -3.92
N ARG A 40 6.81 -1.21 -4.34
CA ARG A 40 7.67 -0.31 -5.12
C ARG A 40 8.53 0.55 -4.21
N ILE A 41 9.80 0.69 -4.56
CA ILE A 41 10.71 1.66 -3.96
C ILE A 41 10.68 2.92 -4.84
N LEU A 42 10.32 4.04 -4.21
CA LEU A 42 10.24 5.34 -4.86
C LEU A 42 11.26 6.30 -4.21
N ARG A 43 11.84 7.19 -5.00
CA ARG A 43 12.72 8.28 -4.53
C ARG A 43 11.96 9.59 -4.60
N LEU A 44 11.95 10.34 -3.49
CA LEU A 44 11.58 11.75 -3.48
C LEU A 44 12.84 12.58 -3.74
N ASN A 45 12.84 13.39 -4.79
CA ASN A 45 13.98 14.26 -5.11
C ASN A 45 13.78 15.68 -4.54
N GLU A 46 14.81 16.53 -4.66
CA GLU A 46 14.82 17.91 -4.12
C GLU A 46 13.74 18.83 -4.73
N HIS A 47 13.10 18.41 -5.82
CA HIS A 47 12.03 19.12 -6.50
C HIS A 47 10.65 18.51 -6.23
N ASP A 48 10.51 17.72 -5.15
CA ASP A 48 9.29 16.98 -4.77
C ASP A 48 8.74 16.04 -5.85
N ASN A 49 9.56 15.66 -6.85
CA ASN A 49 9.15 14.66 -7.82
C ASN A 49 9.38 13.26 -7.27
N ILE A 50 8.43 12.37 -7.56
CA ILE A 50 8.47 10.96 -7.15
C ILE A 50 8.93 10.12 -8.35
N GLU A 51 10.10 9.52 -8.23
CA GLU A 51 10.68 8.65 -9.25
C GLU A 51 10.61 7.18 -8.80
N PHE A 52 10.17 6.29 -9.71
CA PHE A 52 10.27 4.86 -9.47
C PHE A 52 11.71 4.40 -9.57
N VAL A 53 12.19 3.65 -8.57
CA VAL A 53 13.55 3.13 -8.54
C VAL A 53 13.58 1.66 -8.95
N ARG A 54 12.81 0.82 -8.26
CA ARG A 54 12.72 -0.65 -8.46
C ARG A 54 11.62 -1.25 -7.59
N ASN A 55 11.33 -2.54 -7.76
CA ASN A 55 10.56 -3.28 -6.74
C ASN A 55 11.47 -3.77 -5.60
N VAL A 56 10.89 -3.94 -4.41
CA VAL A 56 11.55 -4.60 -3.27
C VAL A 56 11.90 -6.03 -3.66
N GLY A 57 13.12 -6.46 -3.32
CA GLY A 57 13.62 -7.80 -3.64
C GLY A 57 14.30 -7.93 -5.00
N GLU A 58 14.12 -6.99 -5.92
CA GLU A 58 14.87 -6.94 -7.18
C GLU A 58 16.31 -6.50 -6.93
N LYS A 59 17.29 -7.20 -7.55
CA LYS A 59 18.70 -6.78 -7.54
C LYS A 59 18.86 -5.54 -8.41
N THR A 60 19.62 -4.56 -7.92
CA THR A 60 20.15 -3.48 -8.78
C THR A 60 21.27 -4.07 -9.61
N SER A 61 21.10 -4.05 -10.94
CA SER A 61 22.14 -4.41 -11.92
C SER A 61 23.37 -3.51 -11.79
#